data_AF-U7QU39-F1
#
_entry.id   AF-U7QU39-F1
#
_cell.length_a   1.000
_cell.length_b   1.000
_cell.length_c   1.000
_cell.angle_alpha   90.00
_cell.angle_beta   90.00
_cell.angle_gamma   90.00
#
_symmetry.space_group_name_H-M   'P 1'
#
loop_
_entity.id
_entity.type
_entity.pdbx_description
1 polymer ?
#
loop_
_entity_poly.entity_id
_entity_poly.type
_entity_poly.pdbx_seq_one_letter_code
_entity_poly.pdbx_strand_id
1 'polypeptide(L)'
;MAKEYNYIYEQLVDSDDDIHGIISYSVYKRQKIQFIKDLKQKHQRDPIDSDLQPFNELSMSPAQLEFYRSEATHILDIIKGAAGSLLFVLLTGVLYFSVWSLSTSPKMVVEQIFDVKIISVED
;
A
#
# COMPACT_ATOMS: atom_id res chain seq x y z
N MET A 1 4.34 38.38 11.94
CA MET A 1 4.05 37.27 12.88
C MET A 1 4.97 36.12 12.50
N ALA A 2 5.70 35.55 13.45
CA ALA A 2 6.59 34.42 13.17
C ALA A 2 5.72 33.22 12.76
N LYS A 3 6.01 32.59 11.62
CA LYS A 3 5.36 31.32 11.25
C LYS A 3 5.70 30.30 12.34
N GLU A 4 4.68 29.80 13.01
CA GLU A 4 4.83 28.69 13.95
C GLU A 4 5.05 27.42 13.14
N TYR A 5 6.29 26.94 13.11
CA TYR A 5 6.64 25.74 12.36
C TYR A 5 6.16 24.51 13.14
N ASN A 6 5.38 23.65 12.46
CA ASN A 6 4.91 22.39 13.02
C ASN A 6 5.92 21.28 12.66
N TYR A 7 6.64 20.79 13.68
CA TYR A 7 7.70 19.77 13.56
C TYR A 7 7.16 18.32 13.60
N ILE A 8 5.90 18.09 13.28
CA ILE A 8 5.30 16.74 13.34
C ILE A 8 5.99 15.70 12.46
N TYR A 9 6.65 16.12 11.37
CA TYR A 9 7.41 15.19 10.55
C TYR A 9 8.51 14.50 11.37
N GLU A 10 9.28 15.27 12.14
CA GLU A 10 10.34 14.76 13.03
C GLU A 10 9.78 13.93 14.19
N GLN A 11 8.49 14.10 14.53
CA GLN A 11 7.84 13.28 15.56
C GLN A 11 7.30 11.95 15.03
N LEU A 12 7.14 11.82 13.71
CA LEU A 12 6.56 10.63 13.08
C LEU A 12 7.57 9.83 12.28
N VAL A 13 8.62 10.47 11.76
CA VAL A 13 9.61 9.87 10.85
C VAL A 13 10.98 9.91 11.50
N ASP A 14 11.55 8.74 11.76
CA ASP A 14 12.84 8.62 12.43
C ASP A 14 14.03 8.71 11.44
N SER A 15 13.81 8.35 10.17
CA SER A 15 14.84 8.32 9.11
C SER A 15 14.23 8.36 7.70
N ASP A 16 15.05 8.64 6.68
CA ASP A 16 14.59 8.73 5.29
C ASP A 16 14.09 7.38 4.73
N ASP A 17 14.49 6.26 5.33
CA ASP A 17 14.06 4.90 5.00
C ASP A 17 12.98 4.36 5.94
N ASP A 18 12.51 5.16 6.89
CA ASP A 18 11.40 4.81 7.78
C ASP A 18 10.05 4.87 7.04
N ILE A 19 9.76 3.81 6.30
CA ILE A 19 8.51 3.65 5.55
C ILE A 19 7.30 3.75 6.49
N HIS A 20 7.40 3.24 7.73
CA HIS A 20 6.30 3.29 8.69
C HIS A 20 5.99 4.73 9.09
N GLY A 21 7.02 5.51 9.42
CA GLY A 21 6.90 6.93 9.69
C GLY A 21 6.41 7.73 8.49
N ILE A 22 6.91 7.46 7.28
CA ILE A 22 6.49 8.15 6.04
C ILE A 22 4.99 7.91 5.77
N ILE A 23 4.51 6.69 5.99
CA ILE A 23 3.07 6.37 5.88
C ILE A 23 2.30 7.08 6.99
N SER A 24 2.79 7.08 8.23
CA SER A 24 2.18 7.80 9.34
C SER A 24 2.03 9.30 9.04
N TYR A 25 3.07 9.94 8.49
CA TYR A 25 3.02 11.33 8.05
C TYR A 25 1.99 11.55 6.94
N SER A 26 1.88 10.60 6.01
CA SER A 26 0.89 10.65 4.94
C SER A 26 -0.56 10.60 5.50
N VAL A 27 -0.80 9.79 6.53
CA VAL A 27 -2.08 9.75 7.26
C VAL A 27 -2.37 11.10 7.92
N TYR A 28 -1.40 11.69 8.62
CA TYR A 28 -1.52 13.04 9.17
C TYR A 28 -1.88 14.07 8.09
N LYS A 29 -1.17 14.08 6.96
CA LYS A 29 -1.42 15.02 5.86
C LYS A 29 -2.82 14.87 5.30
N ARG A 30 -3.32 13.64 5.17
CA ARG A 30 -4.70 13.35 4.75
C ARG A 30 -5.70 13.99 5.71
N GLN A 31 -5.51 13.83 7.03
CA GLN A 31 -6.39 14.43 8.03
C GLN A 31 -6.32 15.97 8.01
N LYS A 32 -5.11 16.56 7.87
CA LYS A 32 -4.94 18.02 7.77
C LYS A 32 -5.67 18.61 6.57
N ILE A 33 -5.59 17.95 5.41
CA ILE A 33 -6.30 18.36 4.20
C ILE A 33 -7.82 18.32 4.45
N GLN A 34 -8.32 17.27 5.11
CA GLN A 34 -9.73 17.16 5.43
C GLN A 34 -10.19 18.30 6.36
N PHE A 35 -9.43 18.56 7.42
CA PHE A 35 -9.70 19.66 8.35
C PHE A 35 -9.78 21.02 7.64
N ILE A 36 -8.83 21.30 6.73
CA ILE A 36 -8.81 22.52 5.92
C ILE A 36 -10.05 22.62 5.01
N LYS A 37 -10.47 21.52 4.39
CA LYS A 37 -11.67 21.47 3.54
C LYS A 37 -12.92 21.76 4.35
N ASP A 38 -13.05 21.15 5.53
CA ASP A 38 -14.20 21.32 6.41
C ASP A 38 -14.31 22.77 6.92
N LEU A 39 -13.18 23.38 7.29
CA LEU A 39 -13.12 24.80 7.65
C LEU A 39 -13.53 25.71 6.49
N LYS A 40 -13.00 25.46 5.29
CA LYS A 40 -13.33 26.24 4.10
C LYS A 40 -14.82 26.18 3.77
N GLN A 41 -15.42 25.00 3.91
CA GLN A 41 -16.85 24.81 3.72
C GLN A 41 -17.68 25.53 4.79
N LYS A 42 -17.27 25.45 6.06
CA LYS A 42 -18.01 26.04 7.20
C LYS A 42 -17.96 27.57 7.20
N HIS A 43 -16.81 28.16 6.87
CA HIS A 43 -16.58 29.60 6.96
C HIS A 43 -16.66 30.33 5.61
N GLN A 44 -16.82 29.58 4.50
CA GLN A 44 -16.87 30.09 3.11
C GLN A 44 -15.68 31.00 2.74
N ARG A 45 -14.54 30.79 3.39
CA ARG A 45 -13.29 31.50 3.15
C ARG A 45 -12.11 30.55 3.30
N ASP A 46 -10.95 30.96 2.79
CA ASP A 46 -9.73 30.22 3.08
C ASP A 46 -9.36 30.32 4.58
N PRO A 47 -8.86 29.24 5.20
CA PRO A 47 -8.46 29.26 6.60
C PRO A 47 -7.29 30.23 6.82
N ILE A 48 -7.33 30.94 7.94
CA ILE A 48 -6.19 31.73 8.42
C ILE A 48 -5.39 30.90 9.43
N ASP A 49 -4.14 31.29 9.69
CA ASP A 49 -3.25 30.52 10.56
C ASP A 49 -3.84 30.22 11.95
N SER A 50 -4.64 31.14 12.52
CA SER A 50 -5.32 30.91 13.80
C SER A 50 -6.40 29.82 13.75
N ASP A 51 -7.04 29.59 12.59
CA ASP A 51 -8.02 28.51 12.45
C ASP A 51 -7.34 27.12 12.47
N LEU A 52 -6.03 27.08 12.17
CA LEU A 52 -5.24 25.85 12.13
C LEU A 52 -4.60 25.50 13.48
N GLN A 53 -4.52 26.44 14.43
CA GLN A 53 -3.94 26.18 15.75
C GLN A 53 -4.60 25.01 16.49
N PRO A 54 -5.94 24.91 16.57
CA PRO A 54 -6.58 23.78 17.25
C PRO A 54 -6.19 22.43 16.67
N PHE A 55 -6.02 22.36 15.34
CA PHE A 55 -5.56 21.14 14.68
C PHE A 55 -4.09 20.87 14.96
N ASN A 56 -3.23 21.89 14.90
CA ASN A 56 -1.81 21.74 15.19
C ASN A 56 -1.59 21.20 16.60
N GLU A 57 -2.25 21.79 17.61
CA GLU A 57 -2.18 21.34 19.00
C GLU A 57 -2.68 19.90 19.17
N LEU A 58 -3.84 19.57 18.60
CA LEU A 58 -4.41 18.23 18.68
C LEU A 58 -3.51 17.20 17.99
N SER A 59 -3.02 17.49 16.79
CA SER A 59 -2.22 16.57 15.96
C SER A 59 -0.87 16.21 16.57
N MET A 60 -0.34 17.04 17.47
CA MET A 60 0.90 16.77 18.21
C MET A 60 0.65 16.07 19.56
N SER A 61 -0.62 15.79 19.91
CA SER A 61 -0.91 15.05 21.14
C SER A 61 -0.42 13.61 21.04
N PRO A 62 0.06 13.00 22.14
CA PRO A 62 0.56 11.62 22.13
C PRO A 62 -0.45 10.61 21.57
N ALA A 63 -1.74 10.80 21.87
CA ALA A 63 -2.81 9.95 21.36
C ALA A 63 -2.97 10.04 19.83
N GLN A 64 -2.81 11.23 19.24
CA GLN A 64 -2.90 11.39 17.78
C GLN A 64 -1.66 10.85 17.07
N LEU A 65 -0.47 11.04 17.65
CA LEU A 65 0.76 10.46 17.10
C LEU A 65 0.67 8.92 17.06
N GLU A 66 0.16 8.32 18.14
CA GLU A 66 -0.07 6.87 18.20
C GLU A 66 -1.13 6.43 17.18
N PHE A 67 -2.20 7.21 17.01
CA PHE A 67 -3.21 6.94 15.99
C PHE A 67 -2.62 6.91 14.57
N TYR A 68 -1.76 7.87 14.21
CA TYR A 68 -1.12 7.89 12.90
C TYR A 68 -0.22 6.67 12.68
N ARG A 69 0.54 6.28 13.71
CA ARG A 69 1.38 5.08 13.70
C ARG A 69 0.56 3.80 13.57
N SER A 70 -0.54 3.70 14.30
CA SER A 70 -1.44 2.55 14.25
C SER A 70 -2.09 2.39 12.87
N GLU A 71 -2.56 3.48 12.27
CA GLU A 71 -3.13 3.46 10.91
C GLU A 71 -2.07 3.07 9.88
N ALA A 72 -0.83 3.53 10.02
CA ALA A 72 0.28 3.12 9.15
C ALA A 72 0.57 1.61 9.26
N THR A 73 0.53 1.05 10.47
CA THR A 73 0.65 -0.40 10.69
C THR A 73 -0.46 -1.15 9.95
N HIS A 74 -1.70 -0.71 10.05
CA HIS A 74 -2.83 -1.33 9.34
C HIS A 74 -2.63 -1.32 7.82
N ILE A 75 -2.18 -0.19 7.25
CA ILE A 75 -1.90 -0.09 5.80
C ILE A 75 -0.79 -1.07 5.40
N LEU A 76 0.29 -1.14 6.17
CA LEU A 76 1.40 -2.05 5.90
C LEU A 76 0.99 -3.52 5.99
N ASP A 77 0.14 -3.87 6.95
CA ASP A 77 -0.34 -5.24 7.11
C ASP A 77 -1.21 -5.69 5.94
N ILE A 78 -2.05 -4.79 5.41
CA ILE A 78 -2.82 -5.04 4.18
C ILE A 78 -1.87 -5.28 3.00
N ILE A 79 -0.83 -4.45 2.83
CA ILE A 79 0.12 -4.58 1.73
C ILE A 79 0.91 -5.90 1.86
N LYS A 80 1.40 -6.23 3.05
CA LYS A 80 2.10 -7.50 3.33
C LYS A 80 1.21 -8.70 3.02
N GLY A 81 -0.04 -8.67 3.48
CA GLY A 81 -1.02 -9.73 3.22
C GLY A 81 -1.31 -9.89 1.72
N ALA A 82 -1.55 -8.78 1.02
CA ALA A 82 -1.79 -8.78 -0.42
C ALA A 82 -0.58 -9.33 -1.20
N ALA A 83 0.63 -8.86 -0.91
CA ALA A 83 1.86 -9.33 -1.56
C ALA A 83 2.10 -10.83 -1.32
N GLY A 84 1.92 -11.29 -0.07
CA GLY A 84 2.04 -12.71 0.28
C GLY A 84 1.03 -13.59 -0.46
N SER A 85 -0.24 -13.16 -0.51
CA SER A 85 -1.30 -13.89 -1.22
C SER A 85 -1.06 -13.96 -2.73
N LEU A 86 -0.61 -12.87 -3.35
CA LEU A 86 -0.26 -12.85 -4.77
C LEU A 86 0.91 -13.80 -5.07
N LEU A 87 1.97 -13.75 -4.26
CA LEU A 87 3.11 -14.63 -4.40
C LEU A 87 2.71 -16.11 -4.23
N PHE A 88 1.82 -16.41 -3.29
CA PHE A 88 1.29 -17.76 -3.09
C PHE A 88 0.50 -18.27 -4.31
N VAL A 89 -0.37 -17.43 -4.88
CA VAL A 89 -1.13 -17.79 -6.09
C VAL A 89 -0.18 -18.04 -7.28
N LEU A 90 0.83 -17.20 -7.45
CA LEU A 90 1.83 -17.39 -8.50
C LEU A 90 2.62 -18.69 -8.31
N LEU A 91 3.09 -18.97 -7.09
CA LEU A 91 3.84 -20.20 -6.81
C LEU A 91 2.98 -21.46 -6.98
N THR A 92 1.75 -21.46 -6.50
CA THR A 92 0.83 -22.60 -6.68
C THR A 92 0.49 -22.82 -8.16
N GLY A 93 0.31 -21.75 -8.94
CA GLY A 93 0.15 -21.83 -10.39
C GLY A 93 1.37 -22.43 -11.09
N VAL A 94 2.58 -21.98 -10.74
CA VAL A 94 3.84 -22.53 -11.29
C VAL A 94 4.02 -23.99 -10.92
N LEU A 95 3.74 -24.37 -9.68
CA LEU A 95 3.84 -25.76 -9.22
C LEU A 95 2.83 -26.64 -9.96
N TYR A 96 1.58 -26.20 -10.07
CA TYR A 96 0.54 -26.92 -10.81
C TYR A 96 0.94 -27.12 -12.28
N PHE A 97 1.39 -26.04 -12.93
CA PHE A 97 1.88 -26.10 -14.31
C PHE A 97 3.08 -27.05 -14.45
N SER A 98 4.01 -27.05 -13.49
CA SER A 98 5.17 -27.93 -13.52
C SER A 98 4.79 -29.40 -13.39
N VAL A 99 3.88 -29.74 -12.48
CA VAL A 99 3.36 -31.12 -12.32
C VAL A 99 2.62 -31.57 -13.57
N TRP A 100 1.77 -30.72 -14.13
CA TRP A 100 1.08 -30.99 -15.39
C TRP A 100 2.07 -31.17 -16.56
N SER A 101 3.07 -30.30 -16.66
CA SER A 101 4.08 -30.34 -17.72
C SER A 101 4.98 -31.58 -17.64
N LEU A 102 5.30 -32.06 -16.44
CA LEU A 102 6.11 -33.28 -16.25
C LEU A 102 5.30 -34.56 -16.50
N SER A 103 3.99 -34.53 -16.21
CA SER A 103 3.11 -35.69 -16.43
C SER A 103 2.60 -35.81 -17.86
N THR A 104 2.61 -34.72 -18.64
CA THR A 104 2.14 -34.73 -20.03
C THR A 104 3.30 -34.96 -20.99
N SER A 105 3.21 -36.01 -21.81
CA SER A 105 4.20 -36.23 -22.86
C SER A 105 4.18 -35.09 -23.88
N PRO A 106 5.35 -34.54 -24.31
CA PRO A 106 5.41 -33.46 -25.30
C PRO A 106 4.66 -33.80 -26.61
N LYS A 107 4.66 -35.09 -26.97
CA LYS A 107 3.92 -35.60 -28.13
C LYS A 107 2.41 -35.35 -28.00
N MET A 108 1.83 -35.65 -26.84
CA MET A 108 0.39 -35.45 -26.60
C MET A 108 0.01 -33.97 -26.61
N VAL A 109 0.85 -33.09 -26.07
CA VAL A 109 0.59 -31.64 -26.07
C VAL A 109 0.56 -31.10 -27.50
N VAL A 110 1.52 -31.49 -28.33
CA VAL A 110 1.60 -31.05 -29.73
C VAL A 110 0.43 -31.61 -30.54
N GLU A 111 0.11 -32.89 -30.37
CA GLU A 111 -1.04 -33.50 -31.06
C GLU A 111 -2.37 -32.83 -30.67
N GLN A 112 -2.54 -32.47 -29.40
CA GLN A 112 -3.76 -31.84 -28.89
C GLN A 112 -3.88 -30.34 -29.27
N ILE A 113 -2.78 -29.58 -29.28
CA ILE A 113 -2.81 -28.15 -29.63
C ILE A 113 -3.01 -27.95 -31.13
N PHE A 114 -2.36 -28.76 -31.95
CA PHE A 114 -2.36 -28.60 -33.40
C PHE A 114 -3.37 -29.50 -34.11
N ASP A 115 -4.12 -30.33 -33.38
CA ASP A 115 -5.05 -31.33 -33.92
C ASP A 115 -4.41 -32.21 -35.00
N VAL A 116 -3.17 -32.63 -34.74
CA VAL A 116 -2.37 -33.47 -35.65
C VAL A 116 -2.02 -34.79 -34.97
N LYS A 117 -1.77 -35.84 -35.75
CA LYS A 117 -1.30 -37.13 -35.23
C LYS A 117 0.14 -37.38 -35.70
N ILE A 118 1.09 -37.49 -34.78
CA ILE A 118 2.50 -37.68 -35.12
C ILE A 118 2.75 -39.18 -35.34
N ILE A 119 2.90 -39.53 -36.61
CA ILE A 119 3.28 -40.88 -37.07
C ILE A 119 4.80 -41.01 -36.99
N SER A 120 5.30 -41.99 -36.24
CA SER A 120 6.71 -42.38 -36.30
C SER A 120 6.93 -43.21 -37.56
N VAL A 121 7.85 -42.80 -38.42
CA VAL A 121 8.33 -43.63 -39.53
C VAL A 121 9.27 -44.66 -38.91
N GLU A 122 8.86 -45.93 -38.88
CA GLU A 122 9.74 -47.06 -38.60
C GLU A 122 10.60 -47.33 -39.84
N ASP A 123 11.92 -47.32 -39.66
CA ASP A 123 12.90 -47.80 -40.65
C ASP A 123 12.94 -49.34 -40.71
#